data_AF-A0A7H8QNM0-F1
#
_entry.id   AF-A0A7H8QNM0-F1
#
_cell.length_a   1.000
_cell.length_b   1.000
_cell.length_c   1.000
_cell.angle_alpha   90.00
_cell.angle_beta   90.00
_cell.angle_gamma   90.00
#
_symmetry.space_group_name_H-M   'P 1'
#
loop_
_entity.id
_entity.type
_entity.pdbx_description
1 polymer ?
#
loop_
_entity_poly.entity_id
_entity_poly.type
_entity_poly.pdbx_seq_one_letter_code
_entity_poly.pdbx_strand_id
1 'polypeptide(L)'
;MSRLPSFRKSRHGILGVSYQFLRVAQFITLIIIIGLTANFVAKMIEVKANPPSLVVAILSLVCLTALYLIILSILFWDQKVTYVWPLAIDSVILAGLLIIAVIAGKPLSYLKCNDIGGSGSASAFASTLASVLNSVTKTVMFTDFIATSKEICNEMKAIWGLVIASCIFFAFTVLTGLILVFFSRRANKDDAKV
;
A
#
# COMPACT_ATOMS: atom_id res chain seq x y z
N MET A 1 -45.95 -3.27 -1.83
CA MET A 1 -45.05 -2.12 -1.60
C MET A 1 -43.71 -2.67 -1.14
N SER A 2 -42.79 -2.89 -2.08
CA SER A 2 -41.37 -3.19 -1.86
C SER A 2 -40.69 -3.28 -3.23
N ARG A 3 -40.48 -2.11 -3.84
CA ARG A 3 -39.61 -1.97 -5.02
C ARG A 3 -38.19 -2.25 -4.54
N LEU A 4 -37.75 -3.50 -4.72
CA LEU A 4 -36.33 -3.86 -4.65
C LEU A 4 -35.56 -2.86 -5.52
N PRO A 5 -34.44 -2.28 -5.02
CA PRO A 5 -33.67 -1.34 -5.81
C PRO A 5 -33.19 -2.09 -7.05
N SER A 6 -33.62 -1.59 -8.22
CA SER A 6 -33.18 -2.09 -9.51
C SER A 6 -31.65 -2.15 -9.48
N PHE A 7 -31.09 -3.36 -9.56
CA PHE A 7 -29.66 -3.54 -9.82
C PHE A 7 -29.38 -2.82 -11.13
N ARG A 8 -28.87 -1.59 -10.98
CA ARG A 8 -28.67 -0.61 -12.05
C ARG A 8 -27.78 -1.30 -13.07
N LYS A 9 -28.30 -1.51 -14.28
CA LYS A 9 -27.54 -2.02 -15.42
C LYS A 9 -26.30 -1.14 -15.56
N SER A 10 -25.18 -1.65 -15.07
CA SER A 10 -23.90 -0.97 -15.16
C SER A 10 -23.59 -0.80 -16.65
N ARG A 11 -23.55 0.44 -17.14
CA ARG A 11 -23.06 0.77 -18.49
C ARG A 11 -21.59 0.37 -18.68
N HIS A 12 -20.91 0.01 -17.60
CA HIS A 12 -19.56 -0.52 -17.55
C HIS A 12 -19.65 -2.04 -17.40
N GLY A 13 -19.31 -2.81 -18.44
CA GLY A 13 -19.41 -4.28 -18.43
C GLY A 13 -18.55 -4.97 -17.36
N ILE A 14 -18.07 -6.19 -17.64
CA ILE A 14 -17.25 -6.96 -16.68
C ILE A 14 -16.03 -6.19 -16.13
N LEU A 15 -15.50 -5.25 -16.91
CA LEU A 15 -14.39 -4.36 -16.56
C LEU A 15 -14.70 -3.38 -15.42
N GLY A 16 -15.95 -2.89 -15.33
CA GLY A 16 -16.35 -1.99 -14.25
C GLY A 16 -16.52 -2.73 -12.93
N VAL A 17 -17.02 -3.96 -12.99
CA VAL A 17 -17.18 -4.83 -11.83
C VAL A 17 -15.83 -5.30 -11.30
N SER A 18 -14.92 -5.74 -12.18
CA SER A 18 -13.57 -6.17 -11.76
C SER A 18 -12.78 -5.04 -11.13
N TYR A 19 -12.89 -3.80 -11.65
CA TYR A 19 -12.27 -2.62 -11.06
C TYR A 19 -12.75 -2.36 -9.62
N GLN A 20 -14.06 -2.48 -9.37
CA GLN A 20 -14.61 -2.28 -8.03
C GLN A 20 -14.15 -3.38 -7.05
N PHE A 21 -14.08 -4.63 -7.51
CA PHE A 21 -13.55 -5.74 -6.71
C PHE A 21 -12.09 -5.49 -6.30
N LEU A 22 -11.25 -5.04 -7.24
CA LEU A 22 -9.85 -4.71 -6.95
C LEU A 22 -9.72 -3.57 -5.93
N ARG A 23 -10.58 -2.55 -6.00
CA ARG A 23 -10.62 -1.45 -5.02
C ARG A 23 -10.96 -1.92 -3.62
N VAL A 24 -11.92 -2.84 -3.49
CA VAL A 24 -12.28 -3.43 -2.18
C VAL A 24 -11.12 -4.27 -1.63
N ALA A 25 -10.47 -5.08 -2.47
CA ALA A 25 -9.31 -5.88 -2.07
C ALA A 25 -8.12 -5.00 -1.61
N GLN A 26 -7.86 -3.90 -2.31
CA GLN A 26 -6.88 -2.88 -1.91
C GLN A 26 -7.21 -2.32 -0.53
N PHE A 27 -8.47 -1.93 -0.31
CA PHE A 27 -8.91 -1.34 0.95
C PHE A 27 -8.72 -2.28 2.14
N ILE A 28 -9.10 -3.56 1.99
CA ILE A 28 -8.91 -4.58 3.02
C ILE A 28 -7.42 -4.75 3.34
N THR A 29 -6.57 -4.79 2.31
CA THR A 29 -5.12 -4.95 2.47
C THR A 29 -4.52 -3.74 3.20
N LEU A 30 -4.94 -2.51 2.89
CA LEU A 30 -4.48 -1.32 3.60
C LEU A 30 -4.89 -1.30 5.07
N ILE A 31 -6.11 -1.74 5.42
CA ILE A 31 -6.53 -1.86 6.82
C ILE A 31 -5.63 -2.82 7.60
N ILE A 32 -5.27 -3.95 7.00
CA ILE A 32 -4.35 -4.92 7.62
C ILE A 32 -2.97 -4.28 7.83
N ILE A 33 -2.46 -3.52 6.85
CA ILE A 33 -1.19 -2.77 6.99
C ILE A 33 -1.28 -1.78 8.15
N ILE A 34 -2.37 -1.01 8.26
CA ILE A 34 -2.56 -0.05 9.36
C ILE A 34 -2.55 -0.77 10.71
N GLY A 35 -3.28 -1.88 10.84
CA GLY A 35 -3.36 -2.65 12.09
C GLY A 35 -2.01 -3.24 12.51
N LEU A 36 -1.29 -3.88 11.59
CA LEU A 36 0.04 -4.43 11.86
C LEU A 36 1.05 -3.32 12.20
N THR A 37 0.99 -2.19 11.50
CA THR A 37 1.88 -1.05 11.74
C THR A 37 1.58 -0.38 13.08
N ALA A 38 0.30 -0.24 13.47
CA ALA A 38 -0.09 0.33 14.75
C ALA A 38 0.39 -0.54 15.93
N ASN A 39 0.25 -1.87 15.82
CA ASN A 39 0.76 -2.79 16.84
C ASN A 39 2.29 -2.70 16.98
N PHE A 40 3.00 -2.62 15.84
CA PHE A 40 4.44 -2.41 15.82
C PHE A 40 4.85 -1.10 16.52
N VAL A 41 4.13 0.01 16.26
CA VAL A 41 4.37 1.30 16.93
C VAL A 41 4.08 1.23 18.43
N ALA A 42 3.05 0.51 18.86
CA ALA A 42 2.75 0.33 20.29
C ALA A 42 3.91 -0.37 21.03
N LYS A 43 4.44 -1.46 20.44
CA LYS A 43 5.62 -2.18 20.97
C LYS A 43 6.87 -1.29 21.04
N MET A 44 7.06 -0.38 20.08
CA MET A 44 8.16 0.58 20.06
C MET A 44 8.08 1.60 21.21
N ILE A 45 6.87 2.12 21.49
CA ILE A 45 6.67 3.11 22.56
C ILE A 45 6.86 2.48 23.94
N GLU A 46 6.46 1.22 24.11
CA GLU A 46 6.62 0.47 25.36
C GLU A 46 8.08 0.39 25.83
N VAL A 47 9.02 0.25 24.90
CA VAL A 47 10.46 0.21 25.19
C VAL A 47 11.15 1.58 25.16
N LYS A 48 10.39 2.69 25.10
CA LYS A 48 10.91 4.06 24.96
C LYS A 48 11.79 4.28 23.73
N ALA A 49 11.62 3.49 22.68
CA ALA A 49 12.33 3.68 21.42
C ALA A 49 11.57 4.67 20.53
N ASN A 50 12.28 5.60 19.90
CA ASN A 50 11.66 6.60 19.02
C ASN A 50 11.27 5.93 17.68
N PRO A 51 10.03 6.08 17.19
CA PRO A 51 9.61 5.42 15.96
C PRO A 51 10.35 6.00 14.75
N PRO A 52 10.84 5.14 13.84
CA PRO A 52 11.54 5.59 12.65
C PRO A 52 10.64 6.38 11.70
N SER A 53 11.19 7.42 11.08
CA SER A 53 10.51 8.26 10.09
C SER A 53 9.92 7.47 8.93
N LEU A 54 10.54 6.35 8.52
CA LEU A 54 10.01 5.45 7.50
C LEU A 54 8.66 4.84 7.88
N VAL A 55 8.51 4.37 9.12
CA VAL A 55 7.26 3.73 9.59
C VAL A 55 6.14 4.77 9.69
N VAL A 56 6.48 5.98 10.16
CA VAL A 56 5.56 7.12 10.16
C VAL A 56 5.15 7.51 8.74
N ALA A 57 6.11 7.53 7.79
CA ALA A 57 5.83 7.80 6.38
C ALA A 57 4.90 6.75 5.76
N ILE A 58 5.16 5.45 5.98
CA ILE A 58 4.30 4.36 5.51
C ILE A 58 2.89 4.50 6.11
N LEU A 59 2.78 4.69 7.42
CA LEU A 59 1.51 4.83 8.11
C LEU A 59 0.70 6.02 7.55
N SER A 60 1.35 7.17 7.38
CA SER A 60 0.70 8.37 6.83
C SER A 60 0.23 8.16 5.38
N LEU A 61 1.06 7.56 4.52
CA LEU A 61 0.73 7.28 3.13
C LEU A 61 -0.44 6.29 3.02
N VAL A 62 -0.41 5.22 3.81
CA VAL A 62 -1.45 4.19 3.83
C VAL A 62 -2.79 4.76 4.34
N CYS A 63 -2.77 5.60 5.37
CA CYS A 63 -3.96 6.31 5.85
C CYS A 63 -4.55 7.25 4.79
N LEU A 64 -3.73 8.08 4.15
CA LEU A 64 -4.19 8.96 3.06
C LEU A 64 -4.73 8.17 1.88
N THR A 65 -4.07 7.06 1.53
CA THR A 65 -4.51 6.16 0.46
C THR A 65 -5.85 5.51 0.80
N ALA A 66 -6.06 5.06 2.03
CA ALA A 66 -7.33 4.49 2.47
C ALA A 66 -8.48 5.51 2.37
N LEU A 67 -8.25 6.75 2.81
CA LEU A 67 -9.24 7.83 2.66
C LEU A 67 -9.55 8.13 1.19
N TYR A 68 -8.53 8.18 0.33
CA TYR A 68 -8.70 8.34 -1.12
C TYR A 68 -9.56 7.21 -1.72
N LEU A 69 -9.32 5.95 -1.35
CA LEU A 69 -10.14 4.83 -1.82
C LEU A 69 -11.61 4.96 -1.40
N ILE A 70 -11.89 5.42 -0.18
CA ILE A 70 -13.26 5.63 0.30
C ILE A 70 -13.96 6.71 -0.52
N ILE A 71 -13.32 7.89 -0.66
CA ILE A 71 -13.86 9.02 -1.43
C ILE A 71 -14.15 8.59 -2.87
N LEU A 72 -13.19 7.90 -3.48
CA LEU A 72 -13.33 7.44 -4.85
C LEU A 72 -14.42 6.37 -4.99
N SER A 73 -14.58 5.48 -4.01
CA SER A 73 -15.67 4.47 -4.03
C SER A 73 -17.05 5.14 -4.02
N ILE A 74 -17.21 6.21 -3.23
CA ILE A 74 -18.46 7.00 -3.19
C ILE A 74 -18.67 7.71 -4.54
N LEU A 75 -17.62 8.34 -5.07
CA LEU A 75 -17.70 9.08 -6.33
C LEU A 75 -17.98 8.17 -7.53
N PHE A 76 -17.50 6.92 -7.49
CA PHE A 76 -17.80 5.90 -8.49
C PHE A 76 -19.28 5.49 -8.48
N TRP A 77 -19.90 5.37 -7.30
CA TRP A 77 -21.34 5.16 -7.18
C TRP A 77 -22.17 6.30 -7.76
N ASP A 78 -21.69 7.53 -7.63
CA ASP A 78 -22.33 8.72 -8.21
C ASP A 78 -22.13 8.83 -9.73
N GLN A 79 -21.27 8.00 -10.34
CA GLN A 79 -20.97 7.96 -11.79
C GLN A 79 -20.44 9.30 -12.36
N LYS A 80 -19.92 10.20 -11.51
CA LYS A 80 -19.48 11.54 -11.91
C LYS A 80 -17.99 11.64 -12.30
N VAL A 81 -17.22 10.56 -12.18
CA VAL A 81 -15.76 10.61 -12.33
C VAL A 81 -15.32 10.19 -13.72
N THR A 82 -14.59 11.08 -14.40
CA THR A 82 -13.81 10.71 -15.58
C THR A 82 -12.63 9.82 -15.17
N TYR A 83 -12.50 8.65 -15.78
CA TYR A 83 -11.49 7.61 -15.47
C TYR A 83 -10.02 8.06 -15.58
N VAL A 84 -9.74 9.24 -16.15
CA VAL A 84 -8.39 9.79 -16.29
C VAL A 84 -7.79 10.25 -14.94
N TRP A 85 -8.60 10.84 -14.06
CA TRP A 85 -8.14 11.33 -12.76
C TRP A 85 -7.74 10.20 -11.80
N PRO A 86 -8.58 9.15 -11.60
CA PRO A 86 -8.21 8.03 -10.74
C PRO A 86 -7.00 7.26 -11.26
N LEU A 87 -6.85 7.19 -12.59
CA LEU A 87 -5.69 6.56 -13.21
C LEU A 87 -4.38 7.28 -12.88
N ALA A 88 -4.39 8.62 -12.94
CA ALA A 88 -3.21 9.43 -12.62
C ALA A 88 -2.84 9.34 -11.14
N ILE A 89 -3.82 9.36 -10.24
CA ILE A 89 -3.55 9.26 -8.80
C ILE A 89 -3.07 7.85 -8.43
N ASP A 90 -3.71 6.80 -8.98
CA ASP A 90 -3.29 5.42 -8.74
C ASP A 90 -1.87 5.14 -9.22
N SER A 91 -1.43 5.75 -10.34
CA SER A 91 -0.06 5.57 -10.83
C SER A 91 0.97 6.23 -9.92
N VAL A 92 0.66 7.40 -9.35
CA VAL A 92 1.50 8.09 -8.35
C VAL A 92 1.59 7.26 -7.06
N ILE A 93 0.46 6.72 -6.58
CA ILE A 93 0.43 5.85 -5.39
C ILE A 93 1.25 4.57 -5.65
N LEU A 94 1.08 3.94 -6.81
CA LEU A 94 1.85 2.76 -7.21
C LEU A 94 3.35 3.03 -7.21
N ALA A 95 3.77 4.16 -7.78
CA ALA A 95 5.18 4.56 -7.81
C ALA A 95 5.73 4.77 -6.38
N GLY A 96 4.96 5.45 -5.51
CA GLY A 96 5.32 5.65 -4.11
C GLY A 96 5.48 4.32 -3.34
N LEU A 97 4.51 3.41 -3.48
CA LEU A 97 4.57 2.10 -2.83
C LEU A 97 5.71 1.23 -3.36
N LEU A 98 6.04 1.32 -4.66
CA LEU A 98 7.21 0.63 -5.24
C LEU A 98 8.52 1.14 -4.67
N ILE A 99 8.69 2.46 -4.55
CA ILE A 99 9.91 3.05 -3.98
C ILE A 99 10.10 2.55 -2.54
N ILE A 100 9.03 2.60 -1.74
CA ILE A 100 9.03 2.09 -0.35
C ILE A 100 9.36 0.59 -0.32
N ALA A 101 8.74 -0.21 -1.19
CA ALA A 101 8.98 -1.65 -1.26
C ALA A 101 10.45 -1.97 -1.60
N VAL A 102 11.07 -1.23 -2.51
CA VAL A 102 12.46 -1.42 -2.91
C VAL A 102 13.42 -0.99 -1.79
N ILE A 103 13.19 0.15 -1.15
CA ILE A 103 14.05 0.65 -0.06
C ILE A 103 13.98 -0.28 1.15
N ALA A 104 12.77 -0.68 1.55
CA ALA A 104 12.56 -1.60 2.67
C ALA A 104 12.98 -3.05 2.33
N GLY A 105 12.91 -3.46 1.06
CA GLY A 105 13.22 -4.82 0.63
C GLY A 105 14.70 -5.20 0.70
N LYS A 106 15.61 -4.24 0.44
CA LYS A 106 17.06 -4.47 0.49
C LYS A 106 17.53 -5.06 1.83
N PRO A 107 17.22 -4.47 3.01
CA PRO A 107 17.64 -5.06 4.28
C PRO A 107 16.83 -6.32 4.66
N LEU A 108 15.57 -6.43 4.25
CA LEU A 108 14.71 -7.57 4.59
C LEU A 108 15.07 -8.86 3.85
N SER A 109 15.56 -8.76 2.61
CA SER A 109 15.82 -9.93 1.77
C SER A 109 16.98 -10.80 2.25
N TYR A 110 17.90 -10.25 3.06
CA TYR A 110 19.06 -10.98 3.60
C TYR A 110 18.81 -11.54 5.01
N LEU A 111 17.60 -11.40 5.54
CA LEU A 111 17.33 -11.66 6.95
C LEU A 111 16.74 -13.04 7.23
N LYS A 112 17.35 -13.78 8.16
CA LYS A 112 16.79 -14.98 8.79
C LYS A 112 16.34 -14.65 10.20
N CYS A 113 15.02 -14.48 10.40
CA CYS A 113 14.44 -14.17 11.72
C CYS A 113 14.67 -15.29 12.77
N ASN A 114 15.06 -16.50 12.35
CA ASN A 114 15.33 -17.60 13.26
C ASN A 114 16.66 -17.45 14.04
N ASP A 115 17.58 -16.63 13.53
CA ASP A 115 18.93 -16.43 14.08
C ASP A 115 19.02 -15.24 15.06
N ILE A 116 17.89 -14.57 15.34
CA ILE A 116 17.81 -13.50 16.35
C ILE A 116 18.08 -14.12 17.73
N GLY A 117 19.16 -13.68 18.39
CA GLY A 117 19.74 -14.28 19.59
C GLY A 117 21.11 -14.94 19.38
N GLY A 118 21.55 -15.12 18.11
CA GLY A 118 22.88 -15.55 17.71
C GLY A 118 23.70 -14.41 17.09
N SER A 119 24.98 -14.35 17.43
CA SER A 119 25.94 -13.24 17.28
C SER A 119 26.37 -12.83 15.86
N GLY A 120 25.46 -12.71 14.88
CA GLY A 120 25.89 -12.40 13.49
C GLY A 120 25.00 -11.53 12.61
N SER A 121 23.69 -11.74 12.58
CA SER A 121 22.83 -11.22 11.50
C SER A 121 21.74 -10.25 11.95
N ALA A 122 21.24 -10.38 13.18
CA ALA A 122 20.23 -9.49 13.75
C ALA A 122 20.76 -8.08 14.05
N SER A 123 21.98 -7.99 14.59
CA SER A 123 22.66 -6.72 14.86
C SER A 123 23.01 -5.98 13.57
N ALA A 124 23.39 -6.69 12.51
CA ALA A 124 23.67 -6.11 11.19
C ALA A 124 22.39 -5.56 10.54
N PHE A 125 21.25 -6.24 10.68
CA PHE A 125 19.96 -5.73 10.19
C PHE A 125 19.48 -4.52 10.97
N ALA A 126 19.57 -4.57 12.30
CA ALA A 126 19.22 -3.44 13.12
C ALA A 126 20.13 -2.25 12.81
N SER A 127 21.43 -2.46 12.61
CA SER A 127 22.42 -1.45 12.19
C SER A 127 22.22 -0.95 10.76
N THR A 128 21.79 -1.80 9.82
CA THR A 128 21.57 -1.44 8.40
C THR A 128 20.23 -0.74 8.22
N LEU A 129 19.19 -1.21 8.90
CA LEU A 129 17.90 -0.54 8.96
C LEU A 129 18.06 0.78 9.72
N ALA A 130 18.77 0.80 10.85
CA ALA A 130 19.16 2.04 11.52
C ALA A 130 20.07 2.89 10.63
N SER A 131 20.93 2.37 9.77
CA SER A 131 21.77 3.14 8.83
C SER A 131 20.94 3.78 7.71
N VAL A 132 20.01 3.03 7.11
CA VAL A 132 19.01 3.54 6.14
C VAL A 132 18.07 4.53 6.80
N LEU A 133 17.77 4.35 8.09
CA LEU A 133 16.98 5.28 8.88
C LEU A 133 17.80 6.48 9.36
N ASN A 134 19.10 6.33 9.61
CA ASN A 134 20.04 7.35 10.05
C ASN A 134 20.44 8.28 8.91
N SER A 135 20.51 7.77 7.67
CA SER A 135 20.64 8.58 6.47
C SER A 135 19.41 9.45 6.23
N VAL A 136 18.27 9.09 6.83
CA VAL A 136 17.02 9.87 6.82
C VAL A 136 16.81 10.67 8.13
N THR A 137 17.30 10.19 9.28
CA THR A 137 17.07 10.76 10.63
C THR A 137 17.91 10.08 11.72
N LYS A 138 18.73 10.86 12.46
CA LYS A 138 19.59 10.45 13.58
C LYS A 138 18.83 9.64 14.67
N THR A 139 18.92 8.31 14.68
CA THR A 139 18.28 7.47 15.70
C THR A 139 19.11 6.21 16.00
N VAL A 140 19.82 6.24 17.13
CA VAL A 140 20.72 5.18 17.62
C VAL A 140 20.03 4.11 18.49
N MET A 141 18.76 4.29 18.88
CA MET A 141 18.05 3.35 19.78
C MET A 141 17.19 2.28 19.07
N PHE A 142 17.10 2.33 17.75
CA PHE A 142 16.31 1.37 16.97
C PHE A 142 17.04 0.04 16.75
N THR A 143 18.37 0.05 16.86
CA THR A 143 19.23 -1.14 16.66
C THR A 143 19.04 -2.19 17.74
N ASP A 144 18.96 -1.74 18.99
CA ASP A 144 18.94 -2.66 20.13
C ASP A 144 17.58 -3.33 20.29
N PHE A 145 16.50 -2.62 19.93
CA PHE A 145 15.13 -3.14 20.02
C PHE A 145 14.84 -4.29 19.03
N ILE A 146 15.33 -4.20 17.79
CA ILE A 146 15.12 -5.26 16.79
C ILE A 146 16.00 -6.48 17.06
N ALA A 147 17.17 -6.29 17.68
CA ALA A 147 18.08 -7.39 18.02
C ALA A 147 17.53 -8.31 19.13
N THR A 148 16.55 -7.87 19.91
CA THR A 148 16.02 -8.63 21.06
C THR A 148 14.74 -9.42 20.76
N SER A 149 14.05 -9.20 19.64
CA SER A 149 12.69 -9.75 19.45
C SER A 149 12.42 -10.39 18.08
N LYS A 150 12.42 -11.73 18.04
CA LYS A 150 12.04 -12.56 16.87
C LYS A 150 10.66 -12.20 16.30
N GLU A 151 9.72 -11.86 17.18
CA GLU A 151 8.33 -11.52 16.80
C GLU A 151 8.27 -10.26 15.91
N ILE A 152 9.07 -9.26 16.23
CA ILE A 152 9.08 -7.96 15.54
C ILE A 152 9.66 -8.10 14.12
N CYS A 153 10.63 -9.00 13.95
CA CYS A 153 11.18 -9.36 12.64
C CYS A 153 10.13 -9.97 11.72
N ASN A 154 9.33 -10.91 12.25
CA ASN A 154 8.28 -11.56 11.48
C ASN A 154 7.15 -10.58 11.13
N GLU A 155 6.77 -9.68 12.03
CA GLU A 155 5.78 -8.64 11.77
C GLU A 155 6.24 -7.69 10.64
N MET A 156 7.49 -7.22 10.66
CA MET A 156 8.01 -6.32 9.62
C MET A 156 8.09 -7.00 8.25
N LYS A 157 8.45 -8.29 8.21
CA LYS A 157 8.46 -9.08 6.97
C LYS A 157 7.05 -9.24 6.40
N ALA A 158 6.05 -9.43 7.26
CA ALA A 158 4.65 -9.51 6.85
C ALA A 158 4.15 -8.17 6.28
N ILE A 159 4.47 -7.05 6.93
CA ILE A 159 4.11 -5.70 6.45
C ILE A 159 4.70 -5.46 5.05
N TRP A 160 5.97 -5.78 4.84
CA TRP A 160 6.61 -5.64 3.53
C TRP A 160 5.95 -6.50 2.43
N GLY A 161 5.61 -7.75 2.75
CA GLY A 161 4.86 -8.63 1.84
C GLY A 161 3.48 -8.06 1.47
N LEU A 162 2.78 -7.47 2.45
CA LEU A 162 1.50 -6.79 2.20
C LEU A 162 1.66 -5.54 1.32
N VAL A 163 2.74 -4.77 1.49
CA VAL A 163 3.03 -3.62 0.62
C VAL A 163 3.23 -4.07 -0.84
N ILE A 164 3.94 -5.19 -1.08
CA ILE A 164 4.07 -5.76 -2.42
C ILE A 164 2.72 -6.20 -2.98
N ALA A 165 1.88 -6.86 -2.18
CA ALA A 165 0.54 -7.24 -2.58
C ALA A 165 -0.30 -6.01 -2.98
N SER A 166 -0.22 -4.91 -2.20
CA SER A 166 -0.84 -3.64 -2.57
C SER A 166 -0.31 -3.09 -3.90
N CYS A 167 0.99 -3.14 -4.17
CA CYS A 167 1.55 -2.74 -5.47
C CYS A 167 0.92 -3.53 -6.62
N ILE A 168 0.76 -4.85 -6.48
CA ILE A 168 0.14 -5.69 -7.51
C ILE A 168 -1.30 -5.25 -7.75
N PHE A 169 -2.09 -5.03 -6.70
CA PHE A 169 -3.46 -4.58 -6.86
C PHE A 169 -3.55 -3.19 -7.52
N PHE A 170 -2.67 -2.25 -7.17
CA PHE A 170 -2.62 -0.93 -7.81
C PHE A 170 -2.18 -1.02 -9.28
N ALA A 171 -1.28 -1.93 -9.62
CA ALA A 171 -0.92 -2.17 -11.02
C ALA A 171 -2.12 -2.66 -11.84
N PHE A 172 -2.93 -3.58 -11.29
CA PHE A 172 -4.16 -4.03 -11.95
C PHE A 172 -5.20 -2.91 -12.12
N THR A 173 -5.35 -2.00 -11.14
CA THR A 173 -6.27 -0.85 -11.30
C THR A 173 -5.77 0.15 -12.33
N VAL A 174 -4.46 0.38 -12.42
CA VAL A 174 -3.86 1.22 -13.47
C VAL A 174 -4.06 0.60 -14.86
N LEU A 175 -3.84 -0.71 -15.01
CA LEU A 175 -4.03 -1.40 -16.29
C LEU A 175 -5.48 -1.35 -16.77
N THR A 176 -6.43 -1.68 -15.88
CA THR A 176 -7.87 -1.62 -16.21
C THR A 176 -8.32 -0.19 -16.50
N GLY A 177 -7.82 0.81 -15.76
CA GLY A 177 -8.06 2.23 -16.03
C GLY A 177 -7.52 2.70 -17.38
N LEU A 178 -6.29 2.28 -17.76
CA LEU A 178 -5.69 2.59 -19.06
C LEU A 178 -6.53 2.04 -20.21
N ILE A 179 -6.98 0.79 -20.11
CA ILE A 179 -7.81 0.14 -21.13
C ILE A 179 -9.12 0.91 -21.32
N LEU A 180 -9.79 1.31 -20.22
CA LEU A 180 -11.03 2.08 -20.28
C LEU A 180 -10.83 3.47 -20.92
N VAL A 181 -9.75 4.17 -20.55
CA VAL A 181 -9.42 5.47 -21.15
C VAL A 181 -9.09 5.32 -22.64
N PHE A 182 -8.35 4.29 -23.02
CA PHE A 182 -8.00 4.03 -24.41
C PHE A 182 -9.23 3.75 -25.28
N PHE A 183 -10.16 2.91 -24.82
CA PHE A 183 -11.41 2.64 -25.54
C PHE A 183 -12.29 3.90 -25.65
N SER A 184 -12.39 4.69 -24.58
CA SER A 184 -13.13 5.96 -24.60
C SER A 184 -12.54 6.95 -25.60
N ARG A 185 -11.20 7.02 -25.72
CA ARG A 185 -10.52 7.87 -26.71
C ARG A 185 -10.72 7.37 -28.14
N ARG A 186 -10.80 6.06 -28.38
CA ARG A 186 -11.08 5.51 -29.71
C ARG A 186 -12.49 5.88 -30.18
N ALA A 187 -13.51 5.65 -29.33
CA ALA A 187 -14.88 5.99 -29.67
C ALA A 187 -15.03 7.48 -30.07
N ASN A 188 -14.45 8.39 -29.30
CA ASN A 188 -14.50 9.83 -29.61
C ASN A 188 -13.77 10.21 -30.92
N LYS A 189 -12.75 9.45 -31.34
CA LYS A 189 -12.09 9.68 -32.63
C LYS A 189 -12.93 9.21 -33.82
N ASP A 190 -13.77 8.19 -33.63
CA ASP A 190 -14.63 7.67 -34.69
C ASP A 190 -15.83 8.61 -34.90
N ASP A 191 -16.39 9.18 -33.82
CA ASP A 191 -17.45 10.19 -33.89
C ASP A 191 -17.00 11.51 -34.56
N ALA A 192 -15.72 11.87 -34.41
CA ALA A 192 -15.15 13.08 -35.02
C ALA A 192 -14.87 12.94 -36.53
N LYS A 193 -15.04 11.75 -37.12
CA LYS A 193 -14.87 11.49 -38.55
C LYS A 193 -16.19 11.42 -39.33
N VAL A 194 -17.33 11.51 -38.64
CA VAL A 194 -18.70 11.55 -39.21
C VAL A 194 -19.17 12.99 -39.27
#